data_AF-A0AAV0IGQ6-F1
#
_entry.id   AF-A0AAV0IGQ6-F1
#
_cell.length_a   1.000
_cell.length_b   1.000
_cell.length_c   1.000
_cell.angle_alpha   90.00
_cell.angle_beta   90.00
_cell.angle_gamma   90.00
#
_symmetry.space_group_name_H-M   'P 1'
#
loop_
_entity.id
_entity.type
_entity.pdbx_description
1 polymer ?
#
loop_
_entity_poly.entity_id
_entity_poly.type
_entity_poly.pdbx_seq_one_letter_code
_entity_poly.pdbx_strand_id
1 'polypeptide(L)'
;MDHAADALRTDLMTITRYVLNEQSKHPESRGDFTILLSHIVLGCKFVCSSVNKAGLAKLIGLAGETNVQAKKEEPITWVVYSVGEEQKKLDVLSNDVFVKALVSSGRTCILVSEEDEEATFVEPALRGRYCVVFDPLDGSSNIDCGVSIGTIFGIYMVKDFTEPTLDQALQPGKNMVAAGYCMYGSSCTLVLSTGSGVNGFTLDPSLGEFILTHPDIKVTALF
;
A
#
# COMPACT_ATOMS: atom_id res chain seq x y z
N MET A 1 24.49 4.26 13.77
CA MET A 1 23.54 3.25 14.26
C MET A 1 24.25 1.92 14.19
N ASP A 2 24.33 1.19 15.30
CA ASP A 2 25.08 -0.06 15.36
C ASP A 2 24.21 -1.21 14.83
N HIS A 3 24.30 -1.46 13.52
CA HIS A 3 23.49 -2.46 12.82
C HIS A 3 23.72 -3.91 13.31
N ALA A 4 24.79 -4.16 14.08
CA ALA A 4 25.07 -5.48 14.65
C ALA A 4 24.12 -5.84 15.80
N ALA A 5 23.59 -4.85 16.53
CA ALA A 5 22.67 -5.09 17.65
C ALA A 5 21.24 -5.45 17.19
N ASP A 6 20.81 -4.98 16.01
CA ASP A 6 19.47 -5.28 15.48
C ASP A 6 19.33 -6.72 14.96
N ALA A 7 20.41 -7.35 14.50
CA ALA A 7 20.40 -8.73 13.99
C ALA A 7 20.11 -9.80 15.07
N LEU A 8 20.20 -9.44 16.36
CA LEU A 8 19.97 -10.33 17.50
C LEU A 8 18.73 -9.94 18.34
N ARG A 9 17.93 -8.95 17.90
CA ARG A 9 16.70 -8.57 18.60
C ARG A 9 15.60 -9.62 18.40
N THR A 10 15.23 -10.29 19.49
CA THR A 10 14.08 -11.21 19.52
C THR A 10 12.76 -10.51 19.85
N ASP A 11 12.80 -9.29 20.41
CA ASP A 11 11.61 -8.48 20.69
C ASP A 11 11.38 -7.46 19.57
N LEU A 12 10.67 -7.91 18.54
CA LEU A 12 10.34 -7.10 17.36
C LEU A 12 9.01 -6.35 17.58
N MET A 13 9.04 -5.05 17.31
CA MET A 13 7.83 -4.22 17.29
C MET A 13 7.30 -4.14 15.86
N THR A 14 6.36 -5.02 15.52
CA THR A 14 5.68 -4.97 14.21
C THR A 14 4.71 -3.79 14.15
N ILE A 15 4.37 -3.34 12.94
CA ILE A 15 3.34 -2.30 12.77
C ILE A 15 2.00 -2.73 13.39
N THR A 16 1.61 -3.99 13.24
CA THR A 16 0.38 -4.52 13.84
C THR A 16 0.42 -4.41 15.37
N ARG A 17 1.53 -4.81 16.00
CA ARG A 17 1.72 -4.68 17.45
C ARG A 17 1.72 -3.21 17.89
N TYR A 18 2.40 -2.35 17.13
CA TYR A 18 2.44 -0.91 17.40
C TYR A 18 1.03 -0.32 17.41
N VAL A 19 0.23 -0.59 16.38
CA VAL A 19 -1.12 -0.05 16.23
C VAL A 19 -2.06 -0.60 17.30
N LEU A 20 -1.95 -1.88 17.66
CA LEU A 20 -2.70 -2.47 18.77
C LEU A 20 -2.34 -1.82 20.12
N ASN A 21 -1.05 -1.53 20.35
CA ASN A 21 -0.61 -0.83 21.55
C ASN A 21 -1.16 0.61 21.59
N GLU A 22 -1.13 1.33 20.47
CA GLU A 22 -1.75 2.67 20.39
C GLU A 22 -3.27 2.60 20.59
N GLN A 23 -3.94 1.61 20.00
CA GLN A 23 -5.38 1.40 20.18
C GLN A 23 -5.74 1.22 21.66
N SER A 24 -4.94 0.47 22.43
CA SER A 24 -5.19 0.24 23.85
C SER A 24 -5.21 1.52 24.70
N LYS A 25 -4.62 2.61 24.21
CA LYS A 25 -4.64 3.93 24.85
C LYS A 25 -5.94 4.70 24.61
N HIS A 26 -6.79 4.23 23.69
CA HIS A 26 -8.04 4.84 23.28
C HIS A 26 -9.22 3.89 23.53
N PRO A 27 -9.88 3.95 24.70
CA PRO A 27 -10.95 3.03 25.09
C PRO A 27 -12.14 2.96 24.11
N GLU A 28 -12.37 4.04 23.36
CA GLU A 28 -13.40 4.17 22.33
C GLU A 28 -13.07 3.44 21.02
N SER A 29 -11.82 3.00 20.83
CA SER A 29 -11.34 2.42 19.58
C SER A 29 -11.70 0.94 19.47
N ARG A 30 -12.59 0.61 18.51
CA ARG A 30 -13.15 -0.73 18.29
C ARG A 30 -12.31 -1.65 17.41
N GLY A 31 -11.11 -1.23 17.00
CA GLY A 31 -10.21 -2.04 16.15
C GLY A 31 -10.45 -1.90 14.65
N ASP A 32 -11.47 -1.13 14.25
CA ASP A 32 -11.76 -0.83 12.85
C ASP A 32 -10.54 -0.23 12.13
N PHE A 33 -9.84 0.69 12.78
CA PHE A 33 -8.60 1.29 12.25
C PHE A 33 -7.49 0.26 12.05
N THR A 34 -7.30 -0.64 13.03
CA THR A 34 -6.28 -1.69 12.96
C THR A 34 -6.52 -2.62 11.77
N ILE A 35 -7.78 -3.03 11.56
CA ILE A 35 -8.17 -3.86 10.41
C ILE A 35 -7.90 -3.12 9.10
N LEU A 36 -8.32 -1.86 9.00
CA LEU A 36 -8.08 -1.04 7.80
C LEU A 36 -6.58 -0.94 7.48
N LEU A 37 -5.77 -0.62 8.48
CA LEU A 37 -4.33 -0.45 8.30
C LEU A 37 -3.64 -1.76 7.93
N SER A 38 -4.08 -2.92 8.44
CA SER A 38 -3.57 -4.21 7.99
C SER A 38 -3.82 -4.46 6.50
N HIS A 39 -4.93 -3.97 5.94
CA HIS A 39 -5.22 -4.10 4.50
C HIS A 39 -4.40 -3.11 3.65
N ILE A 40 -4.14 -1.90 4.16
CA ILE A 40 -3.18 -0.96 3.54
C ILE A 40 -1.78 -1.59 3.50
N VAL A 41 -1.34 -2.17 4.61
CA VAL A 41 -0.06 -2.87 4.73
C VAL A 41 0.03 -4.04 3.76
N LEU A 42 -1.05 -4.81 3.58
CA LEU A 42 -1.12 -5.87 2.58
C LEU A 42 -0.93 -5.32 1.16
N GLY A 43 -1.62 -4.23 0.81
CA GLY A 43 -1.45 -3.53 -0.47
C GLY A 43 0.01 -3.12 -0.69
N CYS A 44 0.64 -2.51 0.31
CA CYS A 44 2.04 -2.11 0.25
C CYS A 44 3.00 -3.31 0.03
N LYS A 45 2.78 -4.43 0.74
CA LYS A 45 3.59 -5.65 0.56
C LYS A 45 3.41 -6.22 -0.85
N PHE A 46 2.19 -6.19 -1.38
CA PHE A 46 1.90 -6.67 -2.73
C PHE A 46 2.59 -5.81 -3.78
N VAL A 47 2.42 -4.48 -3.73
CA VAL A 47 3.05 -3.55 -4.68
C VAL A 47 4.57 -3.65 -4.59
N CYS A 48 5.16 -3.67 -3.39
CA CYS A 48 6.59 -3.89 -3.20
C CYS A 48 7.09 -5.19 -3.88
N SER A 49 6.38 -6.30 -3.69
CA SER A 49 6.71 -7.56 -4.36
C SER A 49 6.61 -7.45 -5.88
N SER A 50 5.59 -6.75 -6.39
CA SER A 50 5.38 -6.58 -7.84
C SER A 50 6.44 -5.67 -8.47
N VAL A 51 6.80 -4.56 -7.82
CA VAL A 51 7.89 -3.66 -8.23
C VAL A 51 9.24 -4.39 -8.25
N ASN A 52 9.58 -5.12 -7.18
CA ASN A 52 10.82 -5.89 -7.11
C ASN A 52 10.90 -7.00 -8.17
N LYS A 53 9.75 -7.47 -8.63
CA LYS A 53 9.65 -8.45 -9.71
C LYS A 53 9.47 -7.81 -11.07
N ALA A 54 9.23 -6.50 -11.22
CA ALA A 54 8.89 -5.91 -12.52
C ALA A 54 9.93 -6.26 -13.60
N GLY A 55 11.22 -6.18 -13.27
CA GLY A 55 12.30 -6.59 -14.18
C GLY A 55 12.41 -8.11 -14.44
N LEU A 56 11.92 -8.94 -13.52
CA LEU A 56 11.92 -10.42 -13.60
C LEU A 56 10.59 -11.01 -14.11
N ALA A 57 9.50 -10.26 -14.03
CA ALA A 57 8.13 -10.61 -14.35
C ALA A 57 7.89 -10.78 -15.87
N LYS A 58 8.98 -10.72 -16.66
CA LYS A 58 9.23 -11.63 -17.79
C LYS A 58 9.32 -13.10 -17.35
N LEU A 59 8.45 -13.55 -16.44
CA LEU A 59 8.53 -14.87 -15.80
C LEU A 59 8.38 -15.96 -16.88
N ILE A 60 9.49 -16.66 -17.13
CA ILE A 60 9.74 -17.78 -18.07
C ILE A 60 10.01 -17.41 -19.55
N GLY A 61 11.00 -16.55 -19.79
CA GLY A 61 11.69 -16.40 -21.08
C GLY A 61 12.94 -17.27 -21.27
N LEU A 62 13.05 -18.40 -20.55
CA LEU A 62 14.11 -19.41 -20.72
C LEU A 62 13.48 -20.80 -20.79
N ALA A 63 12.68 -21.04 -21.83
CA ALA A 63 12.54 -22.37 -22.41
C ALA A 63 13.04 -22.27 -23.86
N GLY A 64 14.35 -22.09 -23.98
CA GLY A 64 15.06 -22.46 -25.19
C GLY A 64 15.10 -23.97 -25.31
N GLU A 65 13.95 -24.63 -25.44
CA GLU A 65 13.87 -25.97 -26.02
C GLU A 65 12.59 -26.07 -26.85
N THR A 66 12.83 -26.19 -28.16
CA THR A 66 11.88 -26.67 -29.16
C THR A 66 11.18 -27.93 -28.68
N ASN A 67 9.90 -27.85 -28.34
CA ASN A 67 9.02 -29.00 -28.39
C ASN A 67 7.96 -28.78 -29.47
N VAL A 68 8.36 -29.22 -30.67
CA VAL A 68 7.49 -29.46 -31.81
C VAL A 68 6.56 -30.63 -31.45
N GLN A 69 5.48 -30.41 -30.69
CA GLN A 69 4.26 -31.23 -30.61
C GLN A 69 3.46 -30.93 -29.32
N ALA A 70 2.54 -29.98 -29.39
CA ALA A 70 1.27 -30.07 -28.66
C ALA A 70 0.25 -29.19 -29.38
N LYS A 71 -0.88 -29.81 -29.71
CA LYS A 71 -1.90 -29.34 -30.64
C LYS A 71 -2.79 -28.22 -30.04
N LYS A 72 -3.21 -27.32 -30.95
CA LYS A 72 -4.56 -26.72 -31.12
C LYS A 72 -5.36 -26.40 -29.84
N GLU A 73 -5.47 -25.10 -29.51
CA GLU A 73 -6.68 -24.28 -29.64
C GLU A 73 -6.47 -22.91 -28.94
N GLU A 74 -6.98 -21.84 -29.58
CA GLU A 74 -6.96 -20.41 -29.23
C GLU A 74 -5.63 -19.62 -29.40
N PRO A 75 -5.63 -18.47 -30.12
CA PRO A 75 -4.43 -17.68 -30.35
C PRO A 75 -4.10 -16.85 -29.11
N ILE A 76 -3.11 -17.29 -28.32
CA ILE A 76 -2.43 -16.40 -27.39
C ILE A 76 -1.54 -15.49 -28.23
N THR A 77 -2.04 -14.28 -28.50
CA THR A 77 -1.27 -13.20 -29.10
C THR A 77 -0.15 -12.82 -28.12
N TRP A 78 1.04 -13.37 -28.31
CA TRP A 78 2.24 -12.89 -27.63
C TRP A 78 2.63 -11.54 -28.24
N VAL A 79 2.02 -10.48 -27.71
CA VAL A 79 2.38 -9.10 -28.05
C VAL A 79 3.74 -8.81 -27.42
N VAL A 80 4.71 -8.48 -28.27
CA VAL A 80 6.00 -7.92 -27.84
C VAL A 80 5.72 -6.51 -27.32
N TYR A 81 5.84 -6.31 -26.01
CA TYR A 81 5.57 -5.02 -25.36
C TYR A 81 6.78 -4.09 -25.47
N SER A 82 6.50 -2.80 -25.67
CA SER A 82 7.51 -1.73 -25.67
C SER A 82 7.66 -1.12 -24.28
N VAL A 83 8.84 -0.56 -23.98
CA VAL A 83 9.12 0.21 -22.76
C VAL A 83 8.03 1.28 -22.57
N GLY A 84 7.32 1.26 -21.43
CA GLY A 84 6.19 2.14 -21.11
C GLY A 84 4.81 1.45 -21.00
N GLU A 85 4.57 0.34 -21.70
CA GLU A 85 3.33 -0.45 -21.49
C GLU A 85 3.36 -1.27 -20.20
N GLU A 86 4.56 -1.55 -19.67
CA GLU A 86 4.76 -2.22 -18.39
C GLU A 86 4.42 -1.31 -17.21
N GLN A 87 4.71 0.00 -17.30
CA GLN A 87 4.38 1.00 -16.26
C GLN A 87 2.87 1.07 -16.04
N LYS A 88 2.10 1.30 -17.13
CA LYS A 88 0.63 1.32 -17.10
C LYS A 88 0.02 0.03 -16.51
N LYS A 89 0.66 -1.12 -16.68
CA LYS A 89 0.18 -2.38 -16.07
C LYS A 89 0.40 -2.40 -14.56
N LEU A 90 1.50 -1.85 -14.08
CA LEU A 90 1.79 -1.84 -12.65
C LEU A 90 0.93 -0.81 -11.90
N ASP A 91 0.63 0.32 -12.54
CA ASP A 91 -0.33 1.32 -12.07
C ASP A 91 -1.72 0.68 -11.88
N VAL A 92 -2.27 0.08 -12.95
CA VAL A 92 -3.56 -0.61 -12.92
C VAL A 92 -3.57 -1.75 -11.89
N LEU A 93 -2.51 -2.56 -11.84
CA LEU A 93 -2.40 -3.66 -10.87
C LEU A 93 -2.37 -3.15 -9.43
N SER A 94 -1.64 -2.07 -9.17
CA SER A 94 -1.52 -1.47 -7.84
C SER A 94 -2.88 -0.90 -7.41
N ASN A 95 -3.58 -0.18 -8.29
CA ASN A 95 -4.93 0.31 -8.03
C ASN A 95 -5.89 -0.85 -7.69
N ASP A 96 -5.93 -1.88 -8.53
CA ASP A 96 -6.79 -3.06 -8.36
C ASP A 96 -6.60 -3.73 -7.00
N VAL A 97 -5.34 -3.90 -6.58
CA VAL A 97 -5.02 -4.51 -5.29
C VAL A 97 -5.44 -3.63 -4.13
N PHE A 98 -5.19 -2.31 -4.20
CA PHE A 98 -5.61 -1.38 -3.16
C PHE A 98 -7.14 -1.33 -3.02
N VAL A 99 -7.87 -1.18 -4.12
CA VAL A 99 -9.34 -1.17 -4.11
C VAL A 99 -9.88 -2.47 -3.47
N LYS A 100 -9.41 -3.64 -3.93
CA LYS A 100 -9.85 -4.94 -3.40
C LYS A 100 -9.50 -5.11 -1.92
N ALA A 101 -8.29 -4.74 -1.51
CA ALA A 101 -7.87 -4.82 -0.10
C ALA A 101 -8.69 -3.88 0.78
N LEU A 102 -8.94 -2.65 0.34
CA LEU A 102 -9.68 -1.66 1.12
C LEU A 102 -11.16 -2.02 1.23
N VAL A 103 -11.80 -2.50 0.15
CA VAL A 103 -13.18 -3.00 0.17
C VAL A 103 -13.32 -4.23 1.07
N SER A 104 -12.42 -5.22 0.92
CA SER A 104 -12.47 -6.44 1.73
C SER A 104 -12.20 -6.23 3.22
N SER A 105 -11.58 -5.10 3.60
CA SER A 105 -11.43 -4.74 5.01
C SER A 105 -12.78 -4.61 5.74
N GLY A 106 -13.86 -4.29 5.01
CA GLY A 106 -15.16 -3.99 5.59
C GLY A 106 -15.19 -2.67 6.37
N ARG A 107 -14.15 -1.82 6.23
CA ARG A 107 -13.97 -0.60 7.03
C ARG A 107 -14.09 0.69 6.24
N THR A 108 -14.17 0.64 4.91
CA THR A 108 -14.24 1.81 4.04
C THR A 108 -15.64 2.03 3.47
N CYS A 109 -15.96 3.29 3.14
CA CYS A 109 -17.18 3.68 2.45
C CYS A 109 -16.94 4.45 1.15
N ILE A 110 -15.82 5.17 1.07
CA ILE A 110 -15.43 5.95 -0.10
C ILE A 110 -13.95 5.70 -0.34
N LEU A 111 -13.60 5.45 -1.59
CA LEU A 111 -12.22 5.32 -2.06
C LEU A 111 -11.99 6.36 -3.15
N VAL A 112 -10.89 7.10 -3.06
CA VAL A 112 -10.46 8.06 -4.08
C VAL A 112 -9.05 7.68 -4.48
N SER A 113 -8.90 7.17 -5.69
CA SER A 113 -7.61 6.80 -6.27
C SER A 113 -7.15 7.90 -7.23
N GLU A 114 -5.84 8.07 -7.38
CA GLU A 114 -5.28 8.88 -8.48
C GLU A 114 -5.60 8.26 -9.86
N GLU A 115 -5.74 6.93 -9.92
CA GLU A 115 -5.93 6.15 -11.15
C GLU A 115 -7.38 6.09 -11.65
N ASP A 116 -8.34 6.58 -10.85
CA ASP A 116 -9.78 6.51 -11.15
C ASP A 116 -10.35 7.93 -11.33
N GLU A 117 -11.11 8.17 -12.41
CA GLU A 117 -11.73 9.49 -12.67
C GLU A 117 -12.82 9.85 -11.64
N GLU A 118 -13.49 8.84 -11.09
CA GLU A 118 -14.58 9.00 -10.14
C GLU A 118 -14.29 8.29 -8.81
N ALA A 119 -14.82 8.84 -7.71
CA ALA A 119 -14.73 8.20 -6.41
C ALA A 119 -15.51 6.87 -6.40
N THR A 120 -14.90 5.83 -5.87
CA THR A 120 -15.56 4.53 -5.70
C THR A 120 -16.35 4.51 -4.38
N PHE A 121 -17.65 4.26 -4.48
CA PHE A 121 -18.53 4.09 -3.32
C PHE A 121 -18.68 2.61 -2.99
N VAL A 122 -18.35 2.23 -1.76
CA VAL A 122 -18.39 0.82 -1.33
C VAL A 122 -19.85 0.39 -1.15
N GLU A 123 -20.17 -0.83 -1.62
CA GLU A 123 -21.50 -1.44 -1.47
C GLU A 123 -21.94 -1.50 0.01
N PRO A 124 -23.24 -1.27 0.32
CA PRO A 124 -23.73 -1.21 1.70
C PRO A 124 -23.34 -2.40 2.59
N ALA A 125 -23.29 -3.62 2.03
CA ALA A 125 -22.97 -4.85 2.76
C ALA A 125 -21.50 -4.96 3.20
N LEU A 126 -20.59 -4.22 2.54
CA LEU A 126 -19.14 -4.25 2.78
C LEU A 126 -18.65 -2.95 3.40
N ARG A 127 -19.57 -2.06 3.80
CA ARG A 127 -19.24 -0.69 4.12
C ARG A 127 -18.81 -0.52 5.57
N GLY A 128 -17.78 0.28 5.77
CA GLY A 128 -17.43 0.84 7.07
C GLY A 128 -17.42 2.35 7.08
N ARG A 129 -16.69 2.95 8.02
CA ARG A 129 -16.78 4.37 8.37
C ARG A 129 -15.64 5.24 7.84
N TYR A 130 -14.71 4.68 7.07
CA TYR A 130 -13.53 5.39 6.61
C TYR A 130 -13.62 5.76 5.13
N CYS A 131 -13.17 6.96 4.80
CA CYS A 131 -12.83 7.34 3.44
C CYS A 131 -11.30 7.23 3.29
N VAL A 132 -10.83 6.60 2.23
CA VAL A 132 -9.39 6.47 1.95
C VAL A 132 -9.10 7.14 0.62
N VAL A 133 -8.20 8.12 0.66
CA VAL A 133 -7.63 8.75 -0.54
C VAL A 133 -6.23 8.19 -0.73
N PHE A 134 -5.85 7.80 -1.95
CA PHE A 134 -4.55 7.17 -2.17
C PHE A 134 -4.02 7.37 -3.58
N ASP A 135 -2.70 7.40 -3.67
CA ASP A 135 -1.95 7.20 -4.90
C ASP A 135 -1.34 5.79 -4.80
N PRO A 136 -1.82 4.82 -5.60
CA PRO A 136 -1.38 3.44 -5.48
C PRO A 136 0.08 3.27 -5.91
N LEU A 137 0.61 4.09 -6.82
CA LEU A 137 1.97 3.99 -7.33
C LEU A 137 2.57 5.36 -7.77
N ASP A 138 2.94 6.17 -6.77
CA ASP A 138 3.62 7.45 -7.00
C ASP A 138 4.99 7.24 -7.66
N GLY A 139 5.23 8.02 -8.71
CA GLY A 139 6.48 8.01 -9.45
C GLY A 139 6.65 6.81 -10.38
N SER A 140 5.58 6.16 -10.84
CA SER A 140 5.65 5.01 -11.76
C SER A 140 6.52 5.24 -13.01
N SER A 141 6.58 6.46 -13.53
CA SER A 141 7.50 6.86 -14.62
C SER A 141 8.99 6.57 -14.34
N ASN A 142 9.38 6.47 -13.07
CA ASN A 142 10.74 6.21 -12.61
C ASN A 142 11.10 4.72 -12.49
N ILE A 143 10.16 3.80 -12.73
CA ILE A 143 10.36 2.34 -12.63
C ILE A 143 11.53 1.90 -13.51
N ASP A 144 11.58 2.35 -14.77
CA ASP A 144 12.60 1.94 -15.74
C ASP A 144 14.01 2.44 -15.39
N CYS A 145 14.09 3.51 -14.60
CA CYS A 145 15.35 4.07 -14.12
C CYS A 145 15.84 3.42 -12.82
N GLY A 146 15.05 2.52 -12.21
CA GLY A 146 15.38 1.90 -10.92
C GLY A 146 15.45 2.90 -9.77
N VAL A 147 14.77 4.04 -9.91
CA VAL A 147 14.67 5.07 -8.86
C VAL A 147 13.52 4.70 -7.90
N SER A 148 13.57 5.21 -6.67
CA SER A 148 12.55 4.92 -5.67
C SER A 148 11.19 5.48 -6.08
N ILE A 149 10.16 4.66 -5.88
CA ILE A 149 8.75 4.96 -6.11
C ILE A 149 7.97 4.65 -4.83
N GLY A 150 6.66 4.90 -4.79
CA GLY A 150 5.92 4.68 -3.55
C GLY A 150 4.42 4.54 -3.70
N THR A 151 3.74 4.43 -2.58
CA THR A 151 2.28 4.56 -2.45
C THR A 151 2.03 5.62 -1.40
N ILE A 152 1.08 6.53 -1.63
CA ILE A 152 0.68 7.56 -0.67
C ILE A 152 -0.77 7.29 -0.27
N PHE A 153 -1.12 7.50 1.00
CA PHE A 153 -2.50 7.37 1.45
C PHE A 153 -2.85 8.35 2.57
N GLY A 154 -4.12 8.76 2.58
CA GLY A 154 -4.76 9.53 3.64
C GLY A 154 -6.08 8.88 4.05
N ILE A 155 -6.37 8.92 5.34
CA ILE A 155 -7.54 8.29 5.93
C ILE A 155 -8.38 9.36 6.62
N TYR A 156 -9.65 9.44 6.23
CA TYR A 156 -10.66 10.30 6.84
C TYR A 156 -11.75 9.46 7.49
N MET A 157 -12.40 10.03 8.50
CA MET A 157 -13.61 9.46 9.07
C MET A 157 -14.85 10.08 8.42
N VAL A 158 -15.81 9.25 8.06
CA VAL A 158 -17.10 9.66 7.51
C VAL A 158 -18.16 9.52 8.60
N LYS A 159 -18.92 10.60 8.85
CA LYS A 159 -19.92 10.64 9.92
C LYS A 159 -21.17 9.85 9.57
N ASP A 160 -21.71 10.07 8.37
CA ASP A 160 -22.84 9.31 7.84
C ASP A 160 -22.36 8.44 6.68
N PHE A 161 -21.95 7.22 7.01
CA PHE A 161 -21.48 6.24 6.03
C PHE A 161 -22.63 5.42 5.45
N THR A 162 -23.89 5.61 5.87
CA THR A 162 -25.02 4.83 5.35
C THR A 162 -25.42 5.26 3.94
N GLU A 163 -25.21 6.53 3.61
CA GLU A 163 -25.38 7.10 2.28
C GLU A 163 -24.20 8.04 1.99
N PRO A 164 -23.03 7.49 1.62
CA PRO A 164 -21.83 8.28 1.42
C PRO A 164 -21.98 9.20 0.22
N THR A 165 -21.52 10.43 0.35
CA THR A 165 -21.53 11.44 -0.73
C THR A 165 -20.12 11.91 -1.03
N LEU A 166 -19.90 12.43 -2.25
CA LEU A 166 -18.59 12.93 -2.66
C LEU A 166 -18.07 14.04 -1.74
N ASP A 167 -18.95 14.92 -1.23
CA ASP A 167 -18.59 15.99 -0.30
C ASP A 167 -17.91 15.48 0.98
N GLN A 168 -18.21 14.24 1.39
CA GLN A 168 -17.58 13.62 2.55
C GLN A 168 -16.15 13.14 2.29
N ALA A 169 -15.72 13.04 1.03
CA ALA A 169 -14.33 12.83 0.64
C ALA A 169 -13.56 14.15 0.53
N LEU A 170 -14.25 15.26 0.22
CA LEU A 170 -13.67 16.60 0.05
C LEU A 170 -13.43 17.32 1.39
N GLN A 171 -12.82 16.60 2.35
CA GLN A 171 -12.50 17.14 3.67
C GLN A 171 -11.16 17.89 3.68
N PRO A 172 -11.00 18.95 4.48
CA PRO A 172 -9.70 19.57 4.72
C PRO A 172 -8.69 18.57 5.32
N GLY A 173 -7.43 18.61 4.88
CA GLY A 173 -6.38 17.67 5.35
C GLY A 173 -6.17 17.63 6.87
N LYS A 174 -6.48 18.71 7.60
CA LYS A 174 -6.46 18.71 9.08
C LYS A 174 -7.43 17.73 9.73
N ASN A 175 -8.40 17.20 8.97
CA ASN A 175 -9.38 16.21 9.43
C ASN A 175 -8.91 14.77 9.18
N MET A 176 -7.75 14.55 8.56
CA MET A 176 -7.21 13.20 8.43
C MET A 176 -6.98 12.59 9.82
N VAL A 177 -7.45 11.36 10.01
CA VAL A 177 -7.22 10.60 11.24
C VAL A 177 -5.90 9.84 11.19
N ALA A 178 -5.41 9.55 9.98
CA ALA A 178 -4.09 9.02 9.73
C ALA A 178 -3.68 9.31 8.29
N ALA A 179 -2.38 9.36 8.05
CA ALA A 179 -1.80 9.46 6.72
C ALA A 179 -0.44 8.80 6.71
N GLY A 180 0.00 8.38 5.54
CA GLY A 180 1.29 7.74 5.39
C GLY A 180 1.68 7.53 3.95
N TYR A 181 2.88 7.00 3.78
CA TYR A 181 3.36 6.55 2.49
C TYR A 181 4.23 5.32 2.66
N CYS A 182 4.26 4.46 1.65
CA CYS A 182 5.19 3.35 1.55
C CYS A 182 6.19 3.65 0.44
N MET A 183 7.48 3.62 0.74
CA MET A 183 8.55 3.83 -0.22
C MET A 183 9.12 2.48 -0.64
N TYR A 184 9.16 2.25 -1.95
CA TYR A 184 9.73 1.07 -2.60
C TYR A 184 11.10 1.44 -3.18
N GLY A 185 12.13 1.42 -2.34
CA GLY A 185 13.52 1.71 -2.73
C GLY A 185 14.42 0.50 -2.50
N SER A 186 15.68 0.76 -2.10
CA SER A 186 16.63 -0.28 -1.68
C SER A 186 16.10 -1.14 -0.52
N SER A 187 15.22 -0.55 0.30
CA SER A 187 14.37 -1.25 1.26
C SER A 187 12.95 -0.72 1.13
N CYS A 188 11.97 -1.54 1.52
CA CYS A 188 10.58 -1.14 1.56
C CYS A 188 10.27 -0.55 2.95
N THR A 189 9.92 0.73 3.01
CA THR A 189 9.68 1.45 4.27
C THR A 189 8.32 2.12 4.26
N LEU A 190 7.48 1.78 5.24
CA LEU A 190 6.19 2.40 5.49
C LEU A 190 6.34 3.47 6.57
N VAL A 191 5.98 4.71 6.24
CA VAL A 191 5.93 5.82 7.18
C VAL A 191 4.48 6.16 7.49
N LEU A 192 4.13 6.22 8.77
CA LEU A 192 2.76 6.40 9.24
C LEU A 192 2.68 7.48 10.31
N SER A 193 1.66 8.32 10.20
CA SER A 193 1.20 9.24 11.24
C SER A 193 -0.26 8.96 11.56
N THR A 194 -0.59 8.90 12.85
CA THR A 194 -1.96 8.78 13.39
C THR A 194 -2.36 10.01 14.22
N GLY A 195 -1.65 11.13 14.03
CA GLY A 195 -1.84 12.37 14.79
C GLY A 195 -0.97 12.51 16.04
N SER A 196 -0.33 11.42 16.50
CA SER A 196 0.57 11.41 17.68
C SER A 196 2.01 11.08 17.29
N GLY A 197 2.58 11.88 16.39
CA GLY A 197 3.94 11.67 15.87
C GLY A 197 3.99 10.87 14.57
N VAL A 198 5.21 10.67 14.06
CA VAL A 198 5.49 10.01 12.79
C VAL A 198 6.43 8.85 13.04
N ASN A 199 6.13 7.67 12.52
CA ASN A 199 6.96 6.48 12.73
C ASN A 199 7.22 5.77 11.40
N GLY A 200 8.45 5.31 11.21
CA GLY A 200 8.88 4.54 10.05
C GLY A 200 9.11 3.07 10.39
N PHE A 201 8.57 2.20 9.54
CA PHE A 201 8.65 0.75 9.66
C PHE A 201 9.30 0.20 8.40
N THR A 202 10.31 -0.65 8.53
CA THR A 202 10.97 -1.29 7.39
C THR A 202 10.47 -2.73 7.25
N LEU A 203 10.13 -3.13 6.04
CA LEU A 203 9.72 -4.50 5.72
C LEU A 203 10.93 -5.43 5.84
N ASP A 204 10.83 -6.43 6.72
CA ASP A 204 11.68 -7.61 6.68
C ASP A 204 11.07 -8.63 5.69
N PRO A 205 11.69 -8.87 4.53
CA PRO A 205 11.14 -9.79 3.53
C PRO A 205 11.13 -11.25 3.98
N SER A 206 11.98 -11.63 4.93
CA SER A 206 12.07 -13.01 5.44
C SER A 206 10.91 -13.35 6.38
N LEU A 207 10.47 -12.36 7.17
CA LEU A 207 9.31 -12.46 8.05
C LEU A 207 8.01 -12.04 7.37
N GLY A 208 8.12 -11.25 6.28
CA GLY A 208 6.98 -10.62 5.64
C GLY A 208 6.32 -9.57 6.54
N GLU A 209 7.07 -8.93 7.45
CA GLU A 209 6.53 -7.99 8.44
C GLU A 209 7.23 -6.63 8.43
N PHE A 210 6.45 -5.57 8.64
CA PHE A 210 6.97 -4.22 8.83
C PHE A 210 7.38 -4.04 10.29
N ILE A 211 8.68 -3.86 10.53
CA ILE A 211 9.29 -3.70 11.85
C ILE A 211 9.60 -2.23 12.10
N LEU A 212 9.29 -1.73 13.29
CA LEU A 212 9.60 -0.35 13.68
C LEU A 212 11.12 -0.12 13.68
N THR A 213 11.57 0.74 12.79
CA THR A 213 13.00 1.08 12.61
C THR A 213 13.29 2.55 12.87
N HIS A 214 12.30 3.43 12.70
CA HIS A 214 12.44 4.88 12.84
C HIS A 214 11.33 5.44 13.74
N PRO A 215 11.45 5.33 15.07
CA PRO A 215 10.46 5.89 15.99
C PRO A 215 10.54 7.42 16.05
N ASP A 216 9.38 8.07 16.20
CA ASP A 216 9.21 9.52 16.41
C ASP A 216 10.07 10.42 15.48
N ILE A 217 9.95 10.21 14.17
CA ILE A 217 10.62 10.99 13.15
C ILE A 217 10.29 12.48 13.32
N LYS A 218 11.32 13.31 13.38
CA LYS A 218 11.24 14.78 13.33
C LYS A 218 12.04 15.30 12.15
N VAL A 219 11.48 16.28 11.45
CA VAL A 219 12.25 17.07 10.48
C VAL A 219 13.16 18.01 11.27
N THR A 220 14.43 18.06 10.90
CA THR A 220 15.37 19.03 11.46
C THR A 220 14.86 20.44 11.16
N ALA A 221 14.85 21.32 12.17
CA ALA A 221 14.55 22.73 11.93
C ALA A 221 15.59 23.30 10.95
N LEU A 222 15.10 23.89 9.85
CA LEU A 222 15.95 24.69 8.97
C LEU A 222 16.30 25.98 9.73
N PHE A 223 17.60 26.26 9.87
CA PHE A 223 18.12 27.49 10.48
C PHE A 223 17.96 28.68 9.53
#